data_AF-A0A7S2EHN6-F1
#
_entry.id   AF-A0A7S2EHN6-F1
#
_cell.length_a   1.000
_cell.length_b   1.000
_cell.length_c   1.000
_cell.angle_alpha   90.00
_cell.angle_beta   90.00
_cell.angle_gamma   90.00
#
_symmetry.space_group_name_H-M   'P 1'
#
loop_
_entity.id
_entity.type
_entity.pdbx_description
1 polymer ?
#
loop_
_entity_poly.entity_id
_entity_poly.type
_entity_poly.pdbx_seq_one_letter_code
_entity_poly.pdbx_strand_id
1 'polypeptide(L)'
;NGGASGSFSVGAMPGTRGCDQPKANAAFPDLMKAAFELERALMPGREPSSTIAVNRNAQFRPHTDSGAGAGQSTSLIVGLGTYTGGELMVEGEKKDIRYRPVEFNGWTQRHWTLPFVGERYSLV
;
A
#
# COMPACT_ATOMS: atom_id res chain seq x y z
N ASN A 1 9.05 -8.63 20.77
CA ASN A 1 7.58 -8.64 20.76
C ASN A 1 7.05 -7.90 19.53
N GLY A 2 7.02 -8.54 18.37
CA GLY A 2 6.45 -7.96 17.15
C GLY A 2 4.93 -8.16 17.14
N GLY A 3 4.16 -7.07 17.07
CA GLY A 3 2.70 -7.09 17.17
C GLY A 3 2.00 -7.92 16.09
N ALA A 4 0.76 -8.34 16.38
CA ALA A 4 -0.10 -9.12 15.49
C ALA A 4 -0.43 -8.41 14.16
N SER A 5 -0.30 -7.08 14.11
CA SER A 5 -0.51 -6.21 12.95
C SER A 5 0.42 -4.99 13.01
N GLY A 6 0.70 -4.36 11.86
CA GLY A 6 1.51 -3.14 11.80
C GLY A 6 1.48 -2.46 10.43
N SER A 7 1.88 -1.19 10.40
CA SER A 7 2.02 -0.39 9.19
C SER A 7 3.23 0.53 9.32
N PHE A 8 4.00 0.67 8.25
CA PHE A 8 5.06 1.67 8.11
C PHE A 8 5.25 2.00 6.63
N SER A 9 5.97 3.08 6.34
CA SER A 9 6.22 3.51 4.96
C SER A 9 7.70 3.38 4.62
N VAL A 10 7.97 2.99 3.38
CA VAL A 10 9.26 3.13 2.69
C VAL A 10 9.05 4.00 1.44
N GLY A 11 10.08 4.60 0.88
CA GLY A 11 9.88 5.45 -0.30
C GLY A 11 11.06 6.32 -0.68
N ALA A 12 10.93 7.01 -1.80
CA ALA A 12 11.87 8.01 -2.30
C ALA A 12 11.13 9.32 -2.51
N MET A 13 11.10 10.15 -1.47
CA MET A 13 10.43 11.46 -1.52
C MET A 13 11.28 12.49 -2.28
N PRO A 14 10.68 13.55 -2.87
CA PRO A 14 11.40 14.58 -3.64
C PRO A 14 12.44 15.40 -2.85
N GLY A 15 12.58 15.23 -1.53
CA GLY A 15 13.57 15.92 -0.70
C GLY A 15 13.36 17.43 -0.58
N THR A 16 12.18 17.94 -0.97
CA THR A 16 11.80 19.34 -0.82
C THR A 16 11.44 19.65 0.64
N ARG A 17 11.52 20.94 1.03
CA ARG A 17 11.24 21.38 2.41
C ARG A 17 9.84 20.89 2.85
N GLY A 18 9.79 20.11 3.93
CA GLY A 18 8.54 19.52 4.46
C GLY A 18 8.21 18.13 3.92
N CYS A 19 9.09 17.54 3.11
CA CYS A 19 8.93 16.21 2.51
C CYS A 19 10.11 15.30 2.88
N ASP A 20 10.13 14.85 4.13
CA ASP A 20 11.20 13.99 4.67
C ASP A 20 11.09 12.55 4.14
N GLN A 21 12.24 11.89 4.02
CA GLN A 21 12.28 10.46 3.68
C GLN A 21 11.65 9.61 4.79
N PRO A 22 10.95 8.51 4.45
CA PRO A 22 10.46 7.59 5.45
C PRO A 22 11.60 7.02 6.30
N LYS A 23 11.48 7.13 7.63
CA LYS A 23 12.52 6.66 8.58
C LYS A 23 12.83 5.16 8.41
N ALA A 24 11.85 4.38 7.96
CA ALA A 24 11.99 2.94 7.77
C ALA A 24 12.95 2.58 6.62
N ASN A 25 13.26 3.50 5.71
CA ASN A 25 14.26 3.28 4.67
C ASN A 25 15.61 2.86 5.24
N ALA A 26 16.03 3.46 6.36
CA ALA A 26 17.30 3.13 7.01
C ALA A 26 17.30 1.72 7.62
N ALA A 27 16.15 1.26 8.09
CA ALA A 27 16.00 -0.07 8.67
C ALA A 27 15.76 -1.17 7.61
N PHE A 28 15.16 -0.81 6.47
CA PHE A 28 14.73 -1.77 5.45
C PHE A 28 15.07 -1.30 4.01
N PRO A 29 16.35 -1.06 3.69
CA PRO A 29 16.74 -0.58 2.36
C PRO A 29 16.43 -1.59 1.25
N ASP A 30 16.63 -2.88 1.51
CA ASP A 30 16.35 -3.94 0.53
C ASP A 30 14.85 -4.13 0.30
N LEU A 31 14.03 -3.92 1.33
CA LEU A 31 12.58 -3.95 1.19
C LEU A 31 12.09 -2.80 0.31
N MET A 32 12.61 -1.59 0.54
CA MET A 32 12.30 -0.44 -0.30
C MET A 32 12.63 -0.73 -1.77
N LYS A 33 13.84 -1.24 -2.04
CA LYS A 33 14.26 -1.61 -3.39
C LYS A 33 13.33 -2.67 -4.00
N ALA A 34 13.07 -3.75 -3.27
CA ALA A 34 12.21 -4.84 -3.75
C ALA A 34 10.77 -4.38 -4.01
N ALA A 35 10.23 -3.46 -3.21
CA ALA A 35 8.89 -2.94 -3.39
C ALA A 35 8.76 -2.12 -4.69
N PHE A 36 9.74 -1.27 -5.01
CA PHE A 36 9.78 -0.54 -6.29
C PHE A 36 10.01 -1.47 -7.50
N GLU A 37 10.87 -2.48 -7.35
CA GLU A 37 11.07 -3.48 -8.41
C GLU A 37 9.79 -4.27 -8.68
N LEU A 38 9.04 -4.63 -7.62
CA LEU A 38 7.75 -5.30 -7.74
C LEU A 38 6.71 -4.40 -8.43
N GLU A 39 6.59 -3.13 -8.04
CA GLU A 39 5.69 -2.17 -8.69
C GLU A 39 5.93 -2.11 -10.20
N ARG A 40 7.20 -1.94 -10.61
CA ARG A 40 7.59 -1.88 -12.02
C ARG A 40 7.27 -3.19 -12.77
N ALA A 41 7.39 -4.33 -12.12
CA ALA A 41 7.06 -5.62 -12.71
C ALA A 41 5.54 -5.82 -12.86
N LEU A 42 4.75 -5.31 -11.92
CA LEU A 42 3.28 -5.43 -11.91
C LEU A 42 2.60 -4.45 -12.86
N MET A 43 3.10 -3.21 -12.96
CA MET A 43 2.49 -2.12 -13.74
C MET A 43 3.55 -1.42 -14.61
N PRO A 44 4.08 -2.10 -15.65
CA PRO A 44 5.07 -1.49 -16.54
C PRO A 44 4.46 -0.27 -17.27
N GLY A 45 4.99 0.92 -17.00
CA GLY A 45 4.55 2.18 -17.62
C GLY A 45 3.75 3.11 -16.72
N ARG A 46 3.43 2.71 -15.48
CA ARG A 46 2.89 3.63 -14.48
C ARG A 46 3.96 4.60 -13.99
N GLU A 47 3.56 5.83 -13.67
CA GLU A 47 4.41 6.74 -12.91
C GLU A 47 4.83 6.11 -11.57
N PRO A 48 6.13 6.08 -11.23
CA PRO A 48 6.59 5.44 -10.01
C PRO A 48 5.96 6.04 -8.75
N SER A 49 5.64 5.20 -7.77
CA SER A 49 5.24 5.70 -6.45
C SER A 49 6.38 6.51 -5.80
N SER A 50 6.04 7.54 -5.04
CA SER A 50 7.03 8.23 -4.18
C SER A 50 7.15 7.55 -2.81
N THR A 51 6.06 6.96 -2.34
CA THR A 51 5.95 6.28 -1.04
C THR A 51 5.18 4.98 -1.21
N ILE A 52 5.53 3.98 -0.42
CA ILE A 52 4.84 2.69 -0.33
C ILE A 52 4.54 2.41 1.14
N ALA A 53 3.27 2.29 1.50
CA ALA A 53 2.82 1.84 2.79
C ALA A 53 2.85 0.30 2.84
N VAL A 54 3.74 -0.22 3.70
CA VAL A 54 3.89 -1.65 3.98
C VAL A 54 3.02 -2.01 5.16
N ASN A 55 1.99 -2.81 4.90
CA ASN A 55 1.01 -3.22 5.91
C ASN A 55 1.13 -4.72 6.17
N ARG A 56 1.20 -5.13 7.44
CA ARG A 56 1.11 -6.52 7.88
C ARG A 56 -0.15 -6.71 8.71
N ASN A 57 -1.03 -7.60 8.28
CA ASN A 57 -2.31 -7.93 8.91
C ASN A 57 -3.15 -6.69 9.27
N ALA A 58 -2.98 -5.59 8.52
CA ALA A 58 -3.77 -4.39 8.75
C ALA A 58 -5.16 -4.58 8.14
N GLN A 59 -6.18 -4.22 8.91
CA GLN A 59 -7.56 -4.17 8.45
C GLN A 59 -8.06 -2.74 8.58
N PHE A 60 -8.38 -2.12 7.44
CA PHE A 60 -8.86 -0.74 7.41
C PHE A 60 -10.38 -0.72 7.40
N ARG A 61 -10.97 0.24 8.11
CA ARG A 61 -12.42 0.56 8.02
C ARG A 61 -12.68 1.38 6.75
N PRO A 62 -13.93 1.49 6.28
CA PRO A 62 -14.27 2.33 5.12
C PRO A 62 -13.78 3.78 5.27
N HIS A 63 -12.87 4.21 4.39
CA HIS A 63 -12.26 5.54 4.40
C HIS A 63 -11.88 6.00 2.99
N THR A 64 -11.52 7.28 2.86
CA THR A 64 -10.68 7.81 1.79
C THR A 64 -9.33 8.18 2.38
N ASP A 65 -8.31 8.25 1.55
CA ASP A 65 -6.97 8.67 1.98
C ASP A 65 -7.00 10.12 2.47
N SER A 66 -6.15 10.42 3.45
CA SER A 66 -5.98 11.76 4.00
C SER A 66 -4.51 12.01 4.36
N GLY A 67 -4.14 13.26 4.65
CA GLY A 67 -2.78 13.61 5.04
C GLY A 67 -1.82 13.76 3.87
N ALA A 68 -0.63 13.17 3.94
CA ALA A 68 0.45 13.36 2.96
C ALA A 68 0.11 12.89 1.53
N GLY A 69 -0.97 12.13 1.34
CA GLY A 69 -1.56 11.77 0.04
C GLY A 69 -2.68 12.69 -0.43
N ALA A 70 -2.90 13.86 0.20
CA ALA A 70 -3.95 14.78 -0.21
C ALA A 70 -3.75 15.25 -1.66
N GLY A 71 -4.72 14.95 -2.51
CA GLY A 71 -4.66 15.22 -3.96
C GLY A 71 -3.94 14.16 -4.79
N GLN A 72 -3.43 13.07 -4.19
CA GLN A 72 -2.94 11.92 -4.94
C GLN A 72 -4.13 11.16 -5.53
N SER A 73 -4.33 11.31 -6.84
CA SER A 73 -5.45 10.68 -7.55
C SER A 73 -5.21 9.20 -7.91
N THR A 74 -3.99 8.70 -7.71
CA THR A 74 -3.56 7.40 -8.22
C THR A 74 -2.79 6.61 -7.15
N SER A 75 -3.47 5.62 -6.58
CA SER A 75 -2.94 4.68 -5.60
C SER A 75 -2.90 3.29 -6.21
N LEU A 76 -1.84 2.52 -5.95
CA LEU A 76 -1.68 1.14 -6.45
C LEU A 76 -1.56 0.20 -5.27
N ILE A 77 -2.45 -0.77 -5.16
CA ILE A 77 -2.41 -1.76 -4.09
C ILE A 77 -2.24 -3.18 -4.60
N VAL A 78 -1.37 -3.94 -3.94
CA VAL A 78 -1.24 -5.39 -4.13
C VAL A 78 -1.16 -6.10 -2.77
N GLY A 79 -1.86 -7.22 -2.66
CA GLY A 79 -1.83 -8.12 -1.51
C GLY A 79 -0.82 -9.25 -1.71
N LEU A 80 -0.07 -9.59 -0.65
CA LEU A 80 0.95 -10.65 -0.64
C LEU A 80 0.76 -11.56 0.58
N GLY A 81 1.31 -12.77 0.51
CA GLY A 81 1.34 -13.72 1.63
C GLY A 81 0.33 -14.87 1.51
N THR A 82 0.14 -15.54 2.63
CA THR A 82 -0.66 -16.78 2.73
C THR A 82 -1.91 -16.50 3.54
N TYR A 83 -2.96 -16.07 2.84
CA TYR A 83 -4.24 -15.71 3.44
C TYR A 83 -5.42 -16.07 2.54
N THR A 84 -6.61 -16.15 3.15
CA THR A 84 -7.91 -16.31 2.48
C THR A 84 -8.81 -15.11 2.84
N GLY A 85 -9.63 -14.64 1.88
CA GLY A 85 -10.39 -13.39 2.00
C GLY A 85 -9.49 -12.17 1.78
N GLY A 86 -9.79 -11.05 2.44
CA GLY A 86 -8.90 -9.89 2.46
C GLY A 86 -8.89 -9.06 1.18
N GLU A 87 -9.91 -9.24 0.33
CA GLU A 87 -10.18 -8.41 -0.82
C GLU A 87 -10.29 -6.93 -0.41
N LEU A 88 -9.97 -6.05 -1.36
CA LEU A 88 -10.19 -4.62 -1.23
C LEU A 88 -11.60 -4.32 -1.72
N MET A 89 -12.39 -3.59 -0.93
CA MET A 89 -13.60 -2.97 -1.44
C MET A 89 -13.27 -1.56 -1.90
N VAL A 90 -13.71 -1.17 -3.09
CA VAL A 90 -13.60 0.19 -3.64
C VAL A 90 -14.96 0.59 -4.20
N GLU A 91 -15.59 1.63 -3.66
CA GLU A 91 -16.91 2.10 -4.11
C GLU A 91 -17.99 1.00 -4.20
N GLY A 92 -17.94 0.03 -3.27
CA GLY A 92 -18.87 -1.11 -3.26
C GLY A 92 -18.54 -2.23 -4.24
N GLU A 93 -17.46 -2.10 -5.01
CA GLU A 93 -16.92 -3.17 -5.85
C GLU A 93 -15.80 -3.94 -5.14
N LYS A 94 -15.95 -5.26 -5.06
CA LYS A 94 -14.95 -6.14 -4.46
C LYS A 94 -13.83 -6.44 -5.47
N LYS A 95 -12.59 -6.19 -5.08
CA LYS A 95 -11.38 -6.41 -5.88
C LYS A 95 -10.48 -7.45 -5.20
N ASP A 96 -10.18 -8.53 -5.91
CA ASP A 96 -9.13 -9.45 -5.49
C ASP A 96 -7.77 -8.83 -5.76
N ILE A 97 -7.01 -8.63 -4.69
CA ILE A 97 -5.68 -8.02 -4.75
C ILE A 97 -4.54 -9.03 -4.51
N ARG A 98 -4.85 -10.32 -4.27
CA ARG A 98 -3.81 -11.29 -3.91
C ARG A 98 -2.93 -11.59 -5.13
N TYR A 99 -1.71 -11.06 -5.11
CA TYR A 99 -0.77 -11.04 -6.25
C TYR A 99 -1.37 -10.42 -7.53
N ARG A 100 -2.36 -9.54 -7.36
CA ARG A 100 -3.09 -8.86 -8.45
C ARG A 100 -3.13 -7.36 -8.13
N PRO A 101 -2.36 -6.52 -8.84
CA PRO A 101 -2.35 -5.10 -8.57
C PRO A 101 -3.71 -4.48 -8.92
N VAL A 102 -4.16 -3.53 -8.11
CA VAL A 102 -5.35 -2.73 -8.36
C VAL A 102 -4.98 -1.27 -8.24
N GLU A 103 -5.22 -0.51 -9.30
CA GLU A 103 -5.11 0.94 -9.28
C GLU A 103 -6.50 1.55 -9.01
N PHE A 104 -6.54 2.56 -8.15
CA PHE A 104 -7.75 3.29 -7.79
C PHE A 104 -7.39 4.69 -7.27
N ASN A 105 -8.39 5.57 -7.20
CA ASN A 105 -8.23 6.90 -6.63
C ASN A 105 -8.51 6.89 -5.13
N GLY A 106 -7.48 6.67 -4.32
CA GLY A 106 -7.65 6.61 -2.87
C GLY A 106 -8.12 7.91 -2.22
N TRP A 107 -7.93 9.05 -2.89
CA TRP A 107 -8.42 10.35 -2.42
C TRP A 107 -9.95 10.51 -2.56
N THR A 108 -10.53 10.10 -3.70
CA THR A 108 -11.97 10.29 -3.96
C THR A 108 -12.81 9.04 -3.79
N GLN A 109 -12.20 7.85 -3.82
CA GLN A 109 -12.90 6.58 -3.75
C GLN A 109 -12.78 5.96 -2.36
N ARG A 110 -13.93 5.71 -1.74
CA ARG A 110 -14.06 5.04 -0.45
C ARG A 110 -13.64 3.59 -0.58
N HIS A 111 -12.73 3.17 0.29
CA HIS A 111 -12.15 1.84 0.24
C HIS A 111 -11.85 1.25 1.63
N TRP A 112 -11.80 -0.08 1.71
CA TRP A 112 -11.50 -0.82 2.94
C TRP A 112 -11.10 -2.27 2.70
N THR A 113 -10.55 -2.90 3.74
CA THR A 113 -10.16 -4.32 3.71
C THR A 113 -11.31 -5.19 4.21
N LEU A 114 -11.72 -6.17 3.40
CA LEU A 114 -12.65 -7.22 3.84
C LEU A 114 -11.98 -8.18 4.83
N PRO A 115 -12.74 -8.93 5.65
CA PRO A 115 -12.17 -9.89 6.59
C PRO A 115 -11.25 -10.92 5.91
N PHE A 116 -10.20 -11.32 6.61
CA PHE A 116 -9.27 -12.37 6.15
C PHE A 116 -8.80 -13.25 7.30
N VAL A 117 -8.28 -14.42 6.93
CA VAL A 117 -7.59 -15.36 7.83
C VAL A 117 -6.24 -15.71 7.22
N GLY A 118 -5.19 -15.74 8.05
CA GLY A 118 -3.81 -16.01 7.64
C GLY A 118 -2.91 -14.80 7.77
N GLU A 119 -1.75 -14.84 7.10
CA GLU A 119 -0.78 -13.77 7.09
C GLU A 119 -0.89 -12.97 5.79
N ARG A 120 -1.40 -11.74 5.91
CA ARG A 120 -1.63 -10.82 4.80
C ARG A 120 -0.67 -9.66 4.89
N TYR A 121 0.04 -9.42 3.80
CA TYR A 121 0.74 -8.17 3.56
C TYR A 121 -0.01 -7.39 2.48
N SER A 122 0.02 -6.06 2.56
CA SER A 122 -0.34 -5.22 1.41
C SER A 122 0.62 -4.07 1.25
N LEU A 123 0.97 -3.79 0.00
CA LEU A 123 1.74 -2.62 -0.42
C LEU A 123 0.76 -1.67 -1.09
N VAL A 124 0.74 -0.41 -0.66
CA VAL A 124 -0.12 0.68 -1.16
C VAL A 124 0.73 1.88 -1.50
#